data_AF-A0A7C6U2F5-F1
#
_entry.id   AF-A0A7C6U2F5-F1
#
_cell.length_a   1.000
_cell.length_b   1.000
_cell.length_c   1.000
_cell.angle_alpha   90.00
_cell.angle_beta   90.00
_cell.angle_gamma   90.00
#
_symmetry.space_group_name_H-M   'P 1'
#
loop_
_entity.id
_entity.type
_entity.pdbx_description
1 polymer ?
#
loop_
_entity_poly.entity_id
_entity_poly.type
_entity_poly.pdbx_seq_one_letter_code
_entity_poly.pdbx_strand_id
1 'polypeptide(L)'
;MSNYYRKSQEDIKHMVSKRPYHASIPEELKPYHYYISDSGHCIMCVLECHLEEAQKTSMDNYELPVPVKYVLEKGRRMIDGYVIVDAPYDSTFGLDVGDEYNEY
;
A
#
# COMPACT_ATOMS: atom_id res chain seq x y z
N MET A 1 -5.73 7.51 21.97
CA MET A 1 -5.61 6.11 21.53
C MET A 1 -5.01 6.13 20.15
N SER A 2 -3.75 5.72 19.98
CA SER A 2 -3.15 5.65 18.65
C SER A 2 -3.80 4.49 17.90
N ASN A 3 -4.68 4.78 16.94
CA ASN A 3 -5.21 3.74 16.07
C ASN A 3 -4.02 3.09 15.34
N TYR A 4 -3.86 1.78 15.51
CA TYR A 4 -2.78 1.01 14.89
C TYR A 4 -2.97 0.86 13.36
N TYR A 5 -4.14 1.25 12.88
CA TYR A 5 -4.62 1.04 11.52
C TYR A 5 -4.84 2.39 10.83
N ARG A 6 -4.43 2.48 9.57
CA ARG A 6 -4.87 3.56 8.67
C ARG A 6 -6.36 3.40 8.38
N LYS A 7 -7.01 4.49 7.97
CA LYS A 7 -8.45 4.48 7.67
C LYS A 7 -8.83 3.41 6.64
N SER A 8 -7.99 3.21 5.63
CA SER A 8 -8.12 2.16 4.61
C SER A 8 -8.14 0.73 5.16
N GLN A 9 -7.68 0.52 6.40
CA GLN A 9 -7.60 -0.79 7.05
C GLN A 9 -8.75 -1.05 8.04
N GLU A 10 -9.59 -0.06 8.34
CA GLU A 10 -10.61 -0.18 9.40
C GLU A 10 -11.66 -1.26 9.06
N ASP A 11 -12.09 -1.32 7.80
CA ASP A 11 -13.10 -2.27 7.33
C ASP A 11 -12.53 -3.69 7.13
N ILE A 12 -11.23 -3.79 6.80
CA ILE A 12 -10.55 -5.06 6.53
C ILE A 12 -9.67 -5.55 7.69
N LYS A 13 -9.76 -4.95 8.88
CA LYS A 13 -8.91 -5.25 10.05
C LYS A 13 -8.80 -6.75 10.41
N HIS A 14 -9.81 -7.55 10.06
CA HIS A 14 -9.85 -8.99 10.32
C HIS A 14 -8.93 -9.80 9.38
N MET A 15 -8.54 -9.22 8.24
CA MET A 15 -7.58 -9.75 7.27
C MET A 15 -6.16 -9.27 7.54
N VAL A 16 -6.01 -8.20 8.33
CA VAL A 16 -4.72 -7.55 8.61
C VAL A 16 -4.04 -8.19 9.82
N SER A 17 -2.76 -8.56 9.67
CA SER A 17 -1.94 -9.06 10.77
C SER A 17 -0.57 -8.41 10.81
N LYS A 18 0.09 -8.48 11.97
CA LYS A 18 1.50 -8.08 12.08
C LYS A 18 2.37 -9.28 11.74
N ARG A 19 3.09 -9.19 10.63
CA ARG A 19 4.15 -10.14 10.31
C ARG A 19 5.42 -9.36 10.00
N PRO A 20 6.57 -9.75 10.57
CA PRO A 20 7.84 -9.15 10.19
C PRO A 20 8.07 -9.41 8.70
N TYR A 21 8.53 -8.40 7.98
CA TYR A 21 9.02 -8.62 6.63
C TYR A 21 10.38 -9.31 6.70
N HIS A 22 10.65 -10.24 5.77
CA HIS A 22 11.87 -11.06 5.80
C HIS A 22 13.15 -10.24 5.53
N ALA A 23 13.00 -9.06 4.93
CA ALA A 23 14.07 -8.10 4.65
C ALA A 23 13.83 -6.76 5.39
N SER A 24 14.79 -5.83 5.27
CA SER A 24 14.65 -4.50 5.84
C SER A 24 13.71 -3.62 5.02
N ILE A 25 12.71 -3.04 5.68
CA ILE A 25 11.88 -1.96 5.13
C ILE A 25 12.46 -0.61 5.61
N PRO A 26 12.64 0.38 4.73
CA PRO A 26 13.00 1.74 5.12
C PRO A 26 12.11 2.28 6.24
N GLU A 27 12.68 2.96 7.24
CA GLU A 27 11.94 3.42 8.43
C GLU A 27 10.69 4.23 8.09
N GLU A 28 10.77 5.09 7.06
CA GLU A 28 9.66 5.90 6.57
C GLU A 28 8.47 5.08 6.03
N LEU A 29 8.71 3.84 5.58
CA LEU A 29 7.67 2.96 5.05
C LEU A 29 7.07 2.03 6.10
N LYS A 30 7.72 1.83 7.25
CA LYS A 30 7.22 0.94 8.31
C LYS A 30 5.80 1.25 8.78
N PRO A 31 5.36 2.52 8.91
CA PRO A 31 3.98 2.83 9.30
C PRO A 31 2.93 2.42 8.26
N TYR A 32 3.34 2.15 7.03
CA TYR A 32 2.48 1.81 5.89
C TYR A 32 2.54 0.31 5.56
N HIS A 33 3.41 -0.44 6.23
CA HIS A 33 3.58 -1.87 6.03
C HIS A 33 2.51 -2.67 6.74
N TYR A 34 1.86 -3.56 5.99
CA TYR A 34 0.90 -4.50 6.52
C TYR A 34 1.12 -5.89 5.90
N TYR A 35 0.67 -6.90 6.64
CA TYR A 35 0.38 -8.19 6.06
C TYR A 35 -1.14 -8.34 5.95
N ILE A 36 -1.66 -8.51 4.74
CA ILE A 36 -3.09 -8.73 4.48
C ILE A 36 -3.26 -10.13 3.89
N SER A 37 -4.24 -10.90 4.38
CA SER A 37 -4.39 -12.32 4.01
C SER A 37 -4.60 -12.57 2.51
N ASP A 38 -5.12 -11.59 1.76
CA ASP A 38 -5.29 -11.65 0.30
C ASP A 38 -4.06 -11.18 -0.50
N SER A 39 -3.31 -10.22 0.04
CA SER A 39 -2.28 -9.45 -0.68
C SER A 39 -0.86 -9.76 -0.20
N GLY A 40 -0.71 -10.49 0.91
CA GLY A 40 0.57 -10.76 1.55
C GLY A 40 1.20 -9.50 2.16
N HIS A 41 2.53 -9.40 2.10
CA HIS A 41 3.30 -8.25 2.52
C HIS A 41 3.15 -7.08 1.55
N CYS A 42 2.52 -6.00 2.02
CA CYS A 42 2.26 -4.82 1.20
C CYS A 42 2.59 -3.51 1.94
N ILE A 43 2.73 -2.45 1.15
CA ILE A 43 2.73 -1.05 1.59
C ILE A 43 1.42 -0.44 1.10
N MET A 44 0.69 0.25 1.98
CA MET A 44 -0.48 1.04 1.57
C MET A 44 -0.02 2.27 0.79
N CYS A 45 -0.41 2.34 -0.49
CA CYS A 45 0.00 3.39 -1.41
C CYS A 45 -1.20 4.00 -2.13
N VAL A 46 -1.04 5.22 -2.63
CA VAL A 46 -1.88 5.83 -3.66
C VAL A 46 -1.14 5.74 -4.99
N LEU A 47 -1.82 5.34 -6.07
CA LEU A 47 -1.19 5.27 -7.39
C LEU A 47 -1.07 6.66 -8.02
N GLU A 48 0.01 6.88 -8.78
CA GLU A 48 0.25 8.12 -9.52
C GLU A 48 -0.95 8.49 -10.42
N CYS A 49 -1.56 7.51 -11.09
CA CYS A 49 -2.73 7.70 -11.95
C CYS A 49 -4.00 8.15 -11.22
N HIS A 50 -4.05 8.02 -9.89
CA HIS A 50 -5.19 8.41 -9.05
C HIS A 50 -4.90 9.63 -8.17
N LEU A 51 -3.64 10.07 -8.11
CA LEU A 51 -3.19 11.12 -7.20
C LEU A 51 -3.98 12.42 -7.34
N GLU A 52 -4.24 12.88 -8.57
CA GLU A 52 -4.94 14.15 -8.80
C GLU A 52 -6.36 14.13 -8.21
N GLU A 53 -7.10 13.04 -8.38
CA GLU A 53 -8.45 12.92 -7.85
C GLU A 53 -8.44 12.67 -6.33
N ALA A 54 -7.47 11.90 -5.85
CA ALA A 54 -7.27 11.63 -4.43
C ALA A 54 -7.00 12.92 -3.64
N GLN A 55 -6.22 13.85 -4.19
CA GLN A 55 -5.94 15.16 -3.58
C GLN A 55 -7.17 16.08 -3.54
N LYS A 56 -8.12 15.93 -4.47
CA LYS A 56 -9.37 16.73 -4.49
C LYS A 56 -10.44 16.19 -3.54
N THR A 57 -10.41 14.89 -3.27
CA THR A 57 -11.49 14.19 -2.56
C THR A 57 -11.02 13.64 -1.21
N SER A 58 -10.24 12.56 -1.20
CA SER A 58 -9.69 11.94 0.01
C SER A 58 -8.61 10.92 -0.34
N MET A 59 -7.36 11.22 0.03
CA MET A 59 -6.22 10.30 -0.16
C MET A 59 -6.46 8.91 0.47
N ASP A 60 -7.08 8.85 1.65
CA ASP A 60 -7.42 7.59 2.33
C ASP A 60 -8.29 6.64 1.48
N ASN A 61 -9.14 7.19 0.60
CA ASN A 61 -10.07 6.38 -0.21
C ASN A 61 -9.39 5.78 -1.45
N TYR A 62 -8.17 6.21 -1.74
CA TYR A 62 -7.37 5.74 -2.87
C TYR A 62 -6.17 4.91 -2.43
N GLU A 63 -6.04 4.64 -1.13
CA GLU A 63 -5.02 3.71 -0.65
C GLU A 63 -5.37 2.27 -1.03
N LEU A 64 -4.40 1.56 -1.58
CA LEU A 64 -4.49 0.14 -1.89
C LEU A 64 -3.19 -0.58 -1.48
N PRO A 65 -3.26 -1.90 -1.21
CA PRO A 65 -2.07 -2.67 -0.94
C PRO A 65 -1.23 -2.82 -2.22
N VAL A 66 0.04 -2.38 -2.17
CA VAL A 66 1.03 -2.64 -3.22
C VAL A 66 2.14 -3.51 -2.65
N PRO A 67 2.57 -4.58 -3.33
CA PRO A 67 3.58 -5.49 -2.78
C PRO A 67 4.87 -4.77 -2.37
N VAL A 68 5.43 -5.12 -1.20
CA VAL A 68 6.62 -4.43 -0.65
C VAL A 68 7.77 -4.45 -1.67
N LYS A 69 8.05 -5.62 -2.26
CA LYS A 69 9.10 -5.79 -3.26
C LYS A 69 8.95 -4.84 -4.45
N TYR A 70 7.72 -4.63 -4.94
CA TYR A 70 7.45 -3.72 -6.05
C TYR A 70 7.78 -2.27 -5.68
N VAL A 71 7.31 -1.81 -4.51
CA VAL A 71 7.53 -0.45 -4.01
C VAL A 71 9.02 -0.15 -3.79
N LEU A 72 9.78 -1.14 -3.34
CA LEU A 72 11.23 -1.00 -3.16
C LEU A 72 11.99 -0.96 -4.50
N GLU A 73 11.55 -1.75 -5.48
CA GLU A 73 12.22 -1.82 -6.78
C GLU A 73 11.92 -0.61 -7.68
N LYS A 74 10.66 -0.22 -7.80
CA LYS A 74 10.23 0.88 -8.70
C LYS A 74 10.43 2.26 -8.09
N GLY A 75 10.62 2.32 -6.78
CA GLY A 75 10.71 3.57 -6.04
C GLY A 75 9.34 4.15 -5.69
N ARG A 76 9.35 5.22 -4.90
CA ARG A 76 8.14 5.91 -4.45
C ARG A 76 8.42 7.38 -4.17
N ARG A 77 7.36 8.15 -3.95
CA ARG A 77 7.41 9.50 -3.37
C ARG A 77 6.55 9.56 -2.11
N MET A 78 6.83 10.51 -1.24
CA MET A 78 5.99 10.81 -0.08
C MET A 78 5.30 12.16 -0.31
N ILE A 79 3.97 12.18 -0.26
CA ILE A 79 3.17 13.41 -0.38
C ILE A 79 2.15 13.42 0.75
N ASP A 80 2.16 14.46 1.58
CA ASP A 80 1.18 14.69 2.66
C ASP A 80 0.95 13.48 3.59
N GLY A 81 1.99 12.66 3.82
CA GLY A 81 1.88 11.45 4.66
C GLY A 81 1.27 10.23 3.95
N TYR A 82 1.36 10.18 2.62
CA TYR A 82 0.99 9.03 1.79
C TYR A 82 2.16 8.58 0.92
N VAL A 83 2.25 7.27 0.69
CA VAL A 83 3.21 6.66 -0.24
C VAL A 83 2.61 6.70 -1.63
N ILE A 84 3.29 7.35 -2.57
CA ILE A 84 2.89 7.43 -3.98
C ILE A 84 3.79 6.54 -4.81
N VAL A 85 3.18 5.65 -5.58
CA VAL A 85 3.89 4.73 -6.48
C VAL A 85 3.29 4.80 -7.87
N ASP A 86 4.13 4.75 -8.90
CA ASP A 86 3.67 4.56 -10.26
C ASP A 86 3.56 3.06 -10.52
N ALA A 87 2.35 2.59 -10.80
CA ALA A 87 2.05 1.20 -11.07
C ALA A 87 0.89 1.08 -12.06
N PRO A 88 0.90 0.06 -12.93
CA PRO A 88 -0.23 -0.24 -13.81
C PRO A 88 -1.48 -0.60 -12.99
N TYR A 89 -2.61 -0.04 -13.41
CA TYR A 89 -3.90 -0.24 -12.79
C TYR A 89 -4.97 -0.40 -13.85
N ASP A 90 -5.74 -1.48 -13.75
CA ASP A 90 -6.93 -1.72 -14.54
C ASP A 90 -8.17 -1.43 -13.68
N SER A 91 -9.13 -0.68 -14.21
CA SER A 91 -10.33 -0.31 -13.43
C SER A 91 -11.26 -1.48 -13.10
N THR A 92 -11.10 -2.60 -13.78
CA THR A 92 -11.89 -3.84 -13.60
C THR A 92 -11.15 -4.83 -12.69
N PHE A 93 -9.84 -4.98 -12.89
CA PHE A 93 -9.02 -6.01 -12.22
C PHE A 93 -8.17 -5.47 -11.05
N GLY A 94 -7.96 -4.16 -10.98
CA GLY A 94 -7.17 -3.51 -9.93
C GLY A 94 -5.69 -3.37 -10.30
N LEU A 95 -4.82 -3.50 -9.29
CA LEU A 95 -3.37 -3.42 -9.46
C LEU A 95 -2.87 -4.56 -10.37
N ASP A 96 -2.23 -4.22 -11.49
CA ASP A 96 -1.80 -5.18 -12.52
C ASP A 96 -0.27 -5.34 -12.52
N VAL A 97 0.27 -5.84 -11.42
CA VAL A 97 1.71 -6.14 -11.27
C VAL A 97 1.94 -7.65 -11.30
N GLY A 98 3.11 -8.07 -11.76
CA GLY A 98 3.43 -9.49 -11.91
C GLY A 98 3.40 -10.26 -10.57
N ASP A 99 3.00 -11.52 -10.63
CA ASP A 99 2.92 -12.40 -9.45
C ASP A 99 4.27 -12.59 -8.75
N GLU A 100 5.40 -12.33 -9.42
CA GLU A 100 6.74 -12.38 -8.85
C GLU A 100 6.98 -11.37 -7.71
N TYR A 101 6.07 -10.40 -7.54
CA TYR A 101 6.12 -9.43 -6.45
C TYR A 101 5.36 -9.89 -5.20
N ASN A 102 4.52 -10.94 -5.29
CA ASN A 102 3.70 -11.42 -4.18
C ASN A 102 4.54 -12.18 -3.15
N GLU A 103 4.39 -11.85 -1.87
CA GLU A 103 5.14 -12.43 -0.74
C GLU A 103 4.20 -12.66 0.47
N TYR A 104 4.01 -13.92 0.89
CA TYR A 104 3.01 -14.35 1.90
C TYR A 104 3.63 -14.93 3.19
#